data_AF-A0A6A5AX39-F1
#
_entry.id   AF-A0A6A5AX39-F1
#
_cell.length_a   1.000
_cell.length_b   1.000
_cell.length_c   1.000
_cell.angle_alpha   90.00
_cell.angle_beta   90.00
_cell.angle_gamma   90.00
#
_symmetry.space_group_name_H-M   'P 1'
#
loop_
_entity.id
_entity.type
_entity.pdbx_description
1 polymer ?
#
loop_
_entity_poly.entity_id
_entity_poly.type
_entity_poly.pdbx_seq_one_letter_code
_entity_poly.pdbx_strand_id
1 'polypeptide(L)'
;MYAEASFEVTEEILERVSEQGIVLKVKSIAGHKFVPDVSDFMLEVFWQGFEKIESSCEPHKKLMCECPAVVKMYVATKKDAEDYETLAKATKRAKPAQ
;
A
#
# COMPACT_ATOMS: atom_id res chain seq x y z
N MET A 1 17.71 -25.90 22.16
CA MET A 1 17.21 -24.60 22.65
C MET A 1 18.23 -23.58 22.19
N TYR A 2 17.95 -22.84 21.12
CA TYR A 2 18.89 -21.82 20.62
C TYR A 2 18.87 -20.63 21.58
N ALA A 3 20.06 -20.23 22.01
CA ALA A 3 20.31 -19.26 23.04
C ALA A 3 20.06 -17.83 22.55
N GLU A 4 19.28 -17.06 23.32
CA GLU A 4 19.30 -15.61 23.29
C GLU A 4 20.62 -15.12 23.87
N ALA A 5 21.41 -14.40 23.07
CA ALA A 5 22.14 -13.20 23.50
C ALA A 5 22.94 -12.64 22.32
N SER A 6 22.74 -11.35 22.08
CA SER A 6 23.53 -10.47 21.21
C SER A 6 23.27 -10.59 19.72
N PHE A 7 22.05 -10.22 19.30
CA PHE A 7 21.89 -9.59 17.99
C PHE A 7 22.02 -8.07 18.21
N GLU A 8 23.28 -7.62 18.24
CA GLU A 8 23.61 -6.20 18.09
C GLU A 8 23.24 -5.84 16.65
N VAL A 9 21.96 -5.58 16.42
CA VAL A 9 21.47 -4.95 15.19
C VAL A 9 21.94 -3.53 15.28
N THR A 10 23.13 -3.27 14.77
CA THR A 10 23.47 -1.92 14.37
C THR A 10 22.39 -1.47 13.39
N GLU A 11 21.85 -0.28 13.63
CA GLU A 11 20.81 0.39 12.85
C GLU A 11 21.20 0.64 11.37
N GLU A 12 22.24 -0.03 10.86
CA GLU A 12 22.88 0.18 9.56
C GLU A 12 22.41 -0.81 8.47
N ILE A 13 21.65 -1.88 8.79
CA ILE A 13 21.13 -2.83 7.77
C ILE A 13 19.71 -2.47 7.28
N LEU A 14 19.04 -1.50 7.91
CA LEU A 14 17.70 -1.08 7.48
C LEU A 14 17.71 -0.05 6.34
N GLU A 15 18.88 0.51 6.04
CA GLU A 15 18.98 1.60 5.08
C GLU A 15 19.68 1.11 3.81
N ARG A 16 18.97 1.24 2.68
CA ARG A 16 19.51 1.21 1.30
C ARG A 16 19.47 -0.13 0.57
N VAL A 17 18.25 -0.63 0.30
CA VAL A 17 17.99 -1.38 -0.94
C VAL A 17 17.26 -0.48 -1.95
N SER A 18 18.07 0.14 -2.79
CA SER A 18 17.84 0.69 -4.13
C SER A 18 16.58 1.52 -4.42
N GLU A 19 16.82 2.82 -4.62
CA GLU A 19 16.04 3.76 -5.46
C GLU A 19 15.95 3.37 -6.96
N GLN A 20 16.23 2.11 -7.31
CA GLN A 20 15.90 1.50 -8.61
C GLN A 20 15.12 0.22 -8.33
N GLY A 21 13.88 0.40 -7.88
CA GLY A 21 12.97 -0.71 -7.59
C GLY A 21 12.56 -1.47 -8.86
N ILE A 22 12.21 -2.74 -8.69
CA ILE A 22 11.56 -3.53 -9.73
C ILE A 22 10.17 -2.93 -9.98
N VAL A 23 9.83 -2.65 -11.24
CA VAL A 23 8.47 -2.21 -11.60
C VAL A 23 7.53 -3.41 -11.53
N LEU A 24 6.71 -3.46 -10.48
CA LEU A 24 5.69 -4.49 -10.29
C LEU A 24 4.35 -4.00 -10.83
N LYS A 25 3.63 -4.88 -11.53
CA LYS A 25 2.29 -4.58 -12.01
C LYS A 25 1.25 -4.97 -10.96
N VAL A 26 0.34 -4.05 -10.63
CA VAL A 26 -0.79 -4.35 -9.75
C VAL A 26 -1.75 -5.31 -10.46
N LYS A 27 -2.07 -6.44 -9.80
CA LYS A 27 -3.11 -7.37 -10.23
C LYS A 27 -4.48 -6.91 -9.75
N SER A 28 -4.60 -6.58 -8.46
CA SER A 28 -5.84 -6.11 -7.85
C SER A 28 -5.60 -5.50 -6.47
N ILE A 29 -6.52 -4.65 -6.01
CA ILE A 29 -6.58 -4.20 -4.61
C ILE A 29 -7.59 -5.10 -3.89
N ALA A 30 -7.16 -5.78 -2.84
CA ALA A 30 -7.98 -6.72 -2.07
C ALA A 30 -8.78 -6.00 -0.98
N GLY A 31 -8.15 -5.02 -0.32
CA GLY A 31 -8.66 -4.40 0.89
C GLY A 31 -8.20 -2.95 1.05
N HIS A 32 -8.87 -2.25 1.97
CA HIS A 32 -8.43 -0.96 2.46
C HIS A 32 -8.63 -0.92 3.98
N LYS A 33 -7.78 -0.15 4.65
CA LYS A 33 -7.91 0.15 6.07
C LYS A 33 -7.48 1.59 6.30
N PHE A 34 -8.27 2.33 7.06
CA PHE A 34 -7.85 3.63 7.56
C PHE A 34 -6.84 3.45 8.71
N VAL A 35 -5.70 4.13 8.62
CA VAL A 35 -4.64 4.10 9.63
C VAL A 35 -4.53 5.49 10.26
N PRO A 36 -4.99 5.67 11.52
CA PRO A 36 -5.01 6.97 12.19
C PRO A 36 -3.63 7.65 12.30
N ASP A 37 -2.58 6.87 12.56
CA ASP A 37 -1.21 7.37 12.73
C ASP A 37 -0.69 8.16 11.53
N VAL A 38 -1.07 7.73 10.32
CA VAL A 38 -0.73 8.43 9.06
C VAL A 38 -1.90 9.23 8.48
N SER A 39 -3.04 9.22 9.19
CA SER A 39 -4.29 9.89 8.81
C SER A 39 -4.71 9.62 7.36
N ASP A 40 -4.52 8.38 6.91
CA ASP A 40 -4.76 7.97 5.53
C ASP A 40 -5.10 6.48 5.42
N PHE A 41 -5.49 6.06 4.21
CA PHE A 41 -5.76 4.66 3.91
C PHE A 41 -4.48 3.93 3.49
N MET A 42 -4.34 2.70 3.98
CA MET A 42 -3.46 1.68 3.43
C MET A 42 -4.29 0.73 2.57
N LEU A 43 -3.79 0.39 1.39
CA LEU A 43 -4.45 -0.51 0.44
C LEU A 43 -3.64 -1.81 0.35
N GLU A 44 -4.34 -2.94 0.47
CA GLU A 44 -3.73 -4.26 0.30
C GLU A 44 -3.67 -4.58 -1.21
N VAL A 45 -2.46 -4.69 -1.74
CA VAL A 45 -2.17 -4.84 -3.16
C VAL A 45 -1.71 -6.26 -3.44
N PHE A 46 -2.38 -6.90 -4.38
CA PHE A 46 -1.92 -8.15 -4.97
C PHE A 46 -1.13 -7.83 -6.25
N TRP A 47 0.05 -8.42 -6.36
CA TRP A 47 0.95 -8.20 -7.49
C TRP A 47 0.75 -9.25 -8.59
N GLN A 48 0.90 -8.82 -9.84
CA GLN A 48 0.77 -9.69 -11.00
C GLN A 48 1.97 -10.64 -11.07
N GLY A 49 1.70 -11.95 -11.10
CA GLY A 49 2.75 -12.98 -11.14
C GLY A 49 3.24 -13.45 -9.78
N PHE A 50 2.67 -12.90 -8.69
CA PHE A 50 3.01 -13.24 -7.31
C PHE A 50 1.84 -13.95 -6.62
N GLU A 51 2.15 -14.69 -5.57
CA GLU A 51 1.16 -15.34 -4.71
C GLU A 51 0.50 -14.33 -3.75
N LYS A 52 -0.65 -14.68 -3.18
CA LYS A 52 -1.38 -13.77 -2.27
C LYS A 52 -0.60 -13.44 -1.00
N ILE A 53 0.27 -14.35 -0.55
CA ILE A 53 1.14 -14.14 0.61
C ILE A 53 2.20 -13.06 0.35
N GLU A 54 2.51 -12.78 -0.91
CA GLU A 54 3.44 -11.73 -1.33
C GLU A 54 2.75 -10.38 -1.55
N SER A 55 1.50 -10.24 -1.09
CA SER A 55 0.80 -8.95 -1.10
C SER A 55 1.49 -7.93 -0.21
N SER A 56 1.31 -6.65 -0.53
CA SER A 56 1.82 -5.56 0.29
C SER A 56 0.74 -4.56 0.67
N CYS A 57 0.91 -3.94 1.85
CA CYS A 57 0.09 -2.82 2.29
C CYS A 57 0.76 -1.53 1.85
N GLU A 58 0.22 -0.89 0.82
CA GLU A 58 0.79 0.32 0.24
C GLU A 58 -0.03 1.56 0.63
N PRO A 59 0.60 2.72 0.83
CA PRO A 59 -0.13 3.97 1.07
C PRO A 59 -1.06 4.33 -0.10
N HIS A 60 -2.29 4.73 0.20
CA HIS A 60 -3.28 5.16 -0.80
C HIS A 60 -2.74 6.26 -1.72
N LYS A 61 -2.08 7.27 -1.16
CA LYS A 61 -1.47 8.37 -1.93
C LYS A 61 -0.42 7.90 -2.92
N LYS A 62 0.41 6.92 -2.54
CA LYS A 62 1.44 6.33 -3.43
C LYS A 62 0.78 5.68 -4.64
N LEU A 63 -0.23 4.84 -4.41
CA LEU A 63 -0.96 4.17 -5.49
C LEU A 63 -1.79 5.13 -6.36
N MET A 64 -2.29 6.22 -5.79
CA MET A 64 -2.95 7.28 -6.57
C MET A 64 -1.97 8.05 -7.46
N CYS A 65 -0.71 8.15 -7.06
CA CYS A 65 0.35 8.73 -7.87
C CYS A 65 0.77 7.77 -8.99
N GLU A 66 1.05 6.51 -8.65
CA GLU A 66 1.63 5.52 -9.57
C GLU A 66 0.60 4.86 -10.48
N CYS A 67 -0.60 4.55 -9.97
CA CYS A 67 -1.62 3.73 -10.63
C CYS A 67 -3.07 4.19 -10.33
N PRO A 68 -3.43 5.47 -10.60
CA PRO A 68 -4.73 6.04 -10.20
C PRO A 68 -5.95 5.30 -10.78
N ALA A 69 -5.82 4.71 -11.97
CA ALA A 69 -6.92 3.98 -12.60
C ALA A 69 -7.36 2.76 -11.78
N VAL A 70 -6.39 1.99 -11.25
CA VAL A 70 -6.66 0.79 -10.46
C VAL A 70 -7.33 1.16 -9.14
N VAL A 71 -6.83 2.21 -8.47
CA VAL A 71 -7.43 2.71 -7.21
C VAL A 71 -8.85 3.19 -7.44
N LYS A 72 -9.10 4.02 -8.47
CA LYS A 72 -10.45 4.53 -8.77
C LYS A 72 -11.43 3.41 -9.08
N MET A 73 -11.01 2.39 -9.83
CA MET A 73 -11.83 1.21 -10.12
C MET A 73 -12.17 0.45 -8.84
N TYR A 74 -11.19 0.24 -7.95
CA TYR A 74 -11.43 -0.39 -6.65
C TYR A 74 -12.44 0.40 -5.81
N VAL A 75 -12.23 1.71 -5.63
CA VAL A 75 -13.15 2.57 -4.86
C VAL A 75 -14.56 2.53 -5.43
N ALA A 76 -14.73 2.48 -6.76
CA ALA A 76 -16.04 2.39 -7.39
C ALA A 76 -16.82 1.11 -7.04
N THR A 77 -16.13 0.03 -6.64
CA THR A 77 -16.75 -1.22 -6.17
C THR A 77 -17.14 -1.21 -4.69
N LYS A 78 -16.75 -0.16 -3.95
CA LYS A 78 -16.96 -0.06 -2.49
C LYS A 78 -18.09 0.88 -2.09
N LYS A 79 -19.05 1.17 -2.99
CA LYS A 79 -20.13 2.14 -2.74
C LYS A 79 -20.98 1.82 -1.51
N ASP A 80 -21.14 0.54 -1.20
CA ASP A 80 -21.95 0.06 -0.07
C ASP A 80 -21.13 -0.11 1.23
N ALA A 81 -19.83 0.20 1.21
CA ALA A 81 -18.99 0.16 2.42
C ALA A 81 -19.27 1.38 3.30
N GLU A 82 -19.27 1.19 4.63
CA GLU A 82 -19.56 2.25 5.61
C GLU A 82 -18.58 3.43 5.49
N ASP A 83 -17.32 3.16 5.16
CA ASP A 83 -16.26 4.14 5.00
C ASP A 83 -16.07 4.63 3.56
N TYR A 84 -16.97 4.25 2.64
CA TYR A 84 -16.93 4.64 1.22
C TYR A 84 -16.78 6.14 1.02
N GLU A 85 -17.56 6.95 1.74
CA GLU A 85 -17.52 8.40 1.60
C GLU A 85 -16.13 8.96 1.95
N THR A 86 -15.52 8.43 3.00
CA THR A 86 -14.19 8.86 3.47
C THR A 86 -13.12 8.43 2.47
N LEU A 87 -13.19 7.19 1.98
CA LEU A 87 -12.28 6.67 0.94
C LEU A 87 -12.42 7.42 -0.40
N ALA A 88 -13.65 7.74 -0.81
CA ALA A 88 -13.92 8.51 -2.02
C ALA A 88 -13.43 9.96 -1.87
N LYS A 89 -13.60 10.59 -0.71
CA LYS A 89 -13.05 11.92 -0.41
C LYS A 89 -11.51 11.91 -0.46
N ALA A 90 -10.85 10.91 0.13
CA ALA A 90 -9.40 10.74 0.05
C ALA A 90 -8.93 10.61 -1.41
N THR A 91 -9.64 9.81 -2.21
CA THR A 91 -9.35 9.59 -3.64
C THR A 91 -9.49 10.86 -4.48
N LYS A 92 -10.45 11.73 -4.17
CA LYS A 92 -10.61 13.03 -4.85
C LYS A 92 -9.53 14.05 -4.46
N ARG A 93 -9.01 13.96 -3.22
CA ARG A 93 -7.97 14.86 -2.68
C ARG A 93 -6.56 14.48 -3.14
N ALA A 94 -6.32 13.19 -3.41
CA ALA A 94 -5.04 12.71 -3.92
C ALA A 94 -4.78 13.32 -5.31
N LYS A 95 -3.74 14.16 -5.40
CA LYS A 95 -3.31 14.76 -6.67
C LYS A 95 -2.56 13.70 -7.50
N PRO A 96 -2.83 13.56 -8.81
CA PRO A 96 -1.91 12.85 -9.69
C PRO A 96 -0.57 13.62 -9.72
N ALA A 97 0.56 12.91 -9.83
CA ALA A 97 1.83 13.57 -10.11
C ALA A 97 1.70 14.37 -11.41
N GLN A 98 2.16 15.62 -11.36
CA GLN A 98 2.22 16.56 -12.48
C GLN A 98 3.29 16.14 -13.48
#